data_AF-X7F182-F1
#
_entry.id   AF-X7F182-F1
#
_cell.length_a   1.000
_cell.length_b   1.000
_cell.length_c   1.000
_cell.angle_alpha   90.00
_cell.angle_beta   90.00
_cell.angle_gamma   90.00
#
_symmetry.space_group_name_H-M   'P 1'
#
loop_
_entity.id
_entity.type
_entity.pdbx_description
1 polymer ?
#
loop_
_entity_poly.entity_id
_entity_poly.type
_entity_poly.pdbx_seq_one_letter_code
_entity_poly.pdbx_strand_id
1 'polypeptide(L)' 'MHQVWTDRWRWNGDGDAPTFSPSVLVTYDGADVGQGGAPQARCHSFVENGRIRFLPDCTHELAGETVPLPTLLGGT' A
#
# COMPACT_ATOMS: atom_id res chain seq x y z
N MET A 1 17.71 -14.17 -7.26
CA MET A 1 17.22 -13.22 -6.23
C MET A 1 18.20 -12.07 -6.13
N HIS A 2 17.82 -10.87 -6.59
CA HIS A 2 18.65 -9.67 -6.51
C HIS A 2 17.93 -8.71 -5.55
N GLN A 3 18.42 -8.63 -4.31
CA GLN A 3 17.90 -7.69 -3.31
C GLN A 3 18.46 -6.30 -3.62
N VAL A 4 17.60 -5.27 -3.65
CA VAL A 4 18.05 -3.89 -3.84
C VAL A 4 17.90 -3.16 -2.51
N TRP A 5 19.04 -2.76 -1.96
CA TRP A 5 19.13 -2.00 -0.71
C TRP A 5 19.54 -0.57 -1.04
N THR A 6 18.72 0.40 -0.62
CA THR A 6 19.08 1.82 -0.64
C THR A 6 18.98 2.37 0.78
N ASP A 7 19.55 3.54 1.03
CA ASP A 7 19.51 4.17 2.36
C ASP A 7 18.09 4.50 2.84
N ARG A 8 17.08 4.48 1.94
CA ARG A 8 15.70 4.88 2.26
C ARG A 8 14.66 3.79 2.01
N TRP A 9 14.86 2.96 0.99
CA TRP A 9 13.92 1.92 0.58
C TRP A 9 14.60 0.57 0.46
N ARG A 10 13.87 -0.46 0.90
CA ARG A 10 14.27 -1.86 0.82
C ARG A 10 13.26 -2.59 -0.03
N TRP A 11 13.76 -3.48 -0.88
CA TRP A 11 12.95 -4.29 -1.79
C TRP A 11 13.41 -5.74 -1.72
N ASN A 12 12.46 -6.67 -1.53
CA ASN A 12 12.77 -8.09 -1.39
C ASN A 12 13.05 -8.83 -2.72
N GLY A 13 13.03 -8.15 -3.86
CA GLY A 13 13.34 -8.78 -5.16
C GLY A 13 12.23 -9.67 -5.73
N ASP A 14 11.06 -9.77 -5.09
CA ASP A 14 10.02 -10.75 -5.42
C ASP A 14 8.77 -10.05 -5.97
N GLY A 15 8.53 -10.17 -7.28
CA GLY A 15 7.36 -9.58 -7.91
C GLY A 15 6.04 -10.27 -7.59
N ASP A 16 6.07 -11.55 -7.19
CA ASP A 16 4.89 -12.34 -6.89
C ASP A 16 4.44 -12.14 -5.42
N ALA A 17 5.41 -12.04 -4.50
CA ALA A 17 5.19 -11.76 -3.09
C ALA A 17 6.00 -10.52 -2.63
N PRO A 18 5.67 -9.32 -3.14
CA PRO A 18 6.42 -8.12 -2.86
C PRO A 18 6.48 -7.80 -1.36
N THR A 19 7.66 -7.36 -0.93
CA THR A 19 7.85 -6.68 0.34
C THR A 19 8.71 -5.44 0.11
N PHE A 20 8.22 -4.29 0.54
CA PHE A 20 9.03 -3.09 0.60
C PHE A 20 8.88 -2.38 1.94
N SER A 21 9.95 -1.72 2.37
CA SER A 21 9.96 -0.93 3.60
C SER A 21 10.71 0.39 3.36
N PRO A 22 10.31 1.49 4.03
CA PRO A 22 9.34 1.60 5.14
C PRO A 22 7.86 1.54 4.70
N SER A 23 6.94 1.93 5.59
CA SER A 23 5.52 2.09 5.26
C SER A 23 5.30 3.14 4.16
N VAL A 24 4.17 3.02 3.49
CA VAL A 24 3.65 3.98 2.53
C VAL A 24 2.62 4.85 3.23
N LEU A 25 2.85 6.16 3.22
CA LEU A 25 1.88 7.17 3.68
C LEU A 25 1.40 7.97 2.47
N VAL A 26 0.09 7.99 2.27
CA VAL A 26 -0.62 8.81 1.31
C VAL A 26 -1.57 9.73 2.07
N THR A 27 -1.55 11.00 1.73
CA THR A 27 -2.48 12.01 2.26
C THR A 27 -3.13 12.76 1.11
N TYR A 28 -4.42 13.03 1.22
CA TYR A 28 -5.22 13.76 0.24
C TYR A 28 -6.10 14.80 0.94
N ASP A 29 -5.98 16.06 0.53
CA ASP A 29 -6.66 17.21 1.15
C ASP A 29 -7.62 17.93 0.17
N GLY A 30 -7.99 17.26 -0.92
CA GLY A 30 -8.96 17.79 -1.88
C GLY A 30 -10.36 17.95 -1.30
N ALA A 31 -11.12 18.91 -1.83
CA ALA A 31 -12.49 19.20 -1.40
C ALA A 31 -13.47 18.03 -1.64
N ASP A 32 -13.10 17.10 -2.52
CA ASP A 32 -13.83 15.88 -2.90
C ASP A 32 -13.34 14.64 -2.13
N VAL A 33 -12.56 14.79 -1.05
CA VAL A 33 -12.04 13.66 -0.26
C VAL A 33 -13.12 12.62 0.07
N GLY A 34 -12.85 11.36 -0.29
CA GLY A 34 -13.80 10.25 -0.11
C GLY A 34 -15.08 10.31 -0.96
N GLN A 35 -15.17 11.22 -1.95
CA GLN A 35 -16.32 11.36 -2.85
C GLN A 35 -15.96 10.91 -4.27
N GLY A 36 -16.91 10.28 -4.97
CA GLY A 36 -16.78 10.04 -6.42
C GLY A 36 -15.56 9.21 -6.85
N GLY A 37 -14.99 8.39 -5.96
CA GLY A 37 -13.76 7.64 -6.22
C GLY A 37 -12.46 8.39 -5.91
N ALA A 38 -12.55 9.61 -5.37
CA ALA A 38 -11.40 10.31 -4.84
C ALA A 38 -10.79 9.56 -3.63
N PRO A 39 -9.47 9.67 -3.40
CA PRO A 39 -8.82 9.00 -2.28
C PRO A 39 -9.41 9.43 -0.92
N GLN A 40 -9.32 8.54 0.06
CA GLN A 40 -9.51 8.94 1.46
C GLN A 40 -8.43 9.90 1.93
N ALA A 41 -8.74 10.68 2.97
CA ALA A 41 -7.87 11.72 3.51
C ALA A 41 -6.47 11.21 3.88
N ARG A 42 -6.38 9.99 4.43
CA ARG A 42 -5.13 9.37 4.84
C ARG A 42 -5.16 7.86 4.62
N CYS A 43 -4.09 7.35 4.01
CA CYS A 43 -3.82 5.93 3.90
C CYS A 43 -2.38 5.68 4.34
N HIS A 44 -2.18 4.86 5.37
CA HIS A 44 -0.90 4.49 5.90
C HIS A 44 -0.79 2.96 5.96
N SER A 45 0.10 2.37 5.17
CA SER A 45 0.15 0.92 4.99
C SER A 45 1.56 0.37 4.86
N PHE A 46 1.69 -0.94 5.07
CA PHE A 46 2.87 -1.71 4.69
C PHE A 46 2.51 -2.69 3.57
N VAL A 47 3.48 -3.01 2.71
CA VAL A 47 3.37 -4.13 1.76
C VAL A 47 4.40 -5.17 2.13
N GLU A 48 3.91 -6.34 2.54
CA GLU A 48 4.71 -7.43 3.11
C GLU A 48 4.17 -8.76 2.61
N ASN A 49 5.04 -9.59 2.03
CA ASN A 49 4.73 -10.93 1.52
C ASN A 49 3.48 -10.98 0.64
N GLY A 50 3.34 -10.06 -0.31
CA GLY A 50 2.19 -10.04 -1.22
C GLY A 50 0.88 -9.55 -0.60
N ARG A 51 0.92 -8.90 0.57
CA ARG A 51 -0.26 -8.40 1.28
C ARG A 51 -0.09 -6.92 1.63
N ILE A 52 -1.21 -6.20 1.68
CA ILE A 52 -1.27 -4.84 2.21
C ILE A 52 -1.78 -4.92 3.64
N ARG A 53 -1.02 -4.36 4.58
CA ARG A 53 -1.44 -4.14 5.97
C ARG A 53 -1.75 -2.67 6.18
N PHE A 54 -3.02 -2.32 6.30
CA PHE A 54 -3.47 -0.96 6.58
C PHE A 54 -3.35 -0.67 8.07
N LEU A 55 -2.72 0.44 8.42
CA LEU A 55 -2.52 0.82 9.82
C LEU A 55 -3.77 1.47 10.42
N PRO A 56 -3.91 1.47 11.75
CA PRO A 56 -5.09 2.03 12.42
C PRO A 56 -5.29 3.55 12.23
N ASP A 57 -4.26 4.28 11.78
CA ASP A 57 -4.33 5.70 11.47
C ASP A 57 -4.77 5.99 10.02
N CYS A 58 -5.13 4.96 9.25
CA CYS A 58 -5.86 5.11 7.99
C CYS A 58 -7.28 5.65 8.20
N THR A 59 -7.77 6.43 7.23
CA THR A 59 -9.20 6.78 7.11
C THR A 59 -9.94 5.90 6.10
N HIS A 60 -9.30 4.83 5.62
CA HIS A 60 -9.90 3.85 4.72
C HIS A 60 -10.83 2.90 5.48
N GLU A 61 -11.80 2.28 4.80
CA GLU A 61 -12.66 1.26 5.39
C GLU A 61 -11.87 0.02 5.89
N LEU A 62 -10.73 -0.28 5.27
CA LEU A 62 -9.85 -1.39 5.66
C LEU A 62 -8.86 -1.03 6.79
N ALA A 63 -9.05 0.08 7.52
CA ALA A 63 -8.11 0.48 8.58
C ALA A 63 -7.95 -0.63 9.63
N GLY A 64 -6.70 -1.02 9.93
CA GLY A 64 -6.39 -2.13 10.83
C GLY A 64 -6.47 -3.52 10.18
N GLU A 65 -6.88 -3.63 8.92
CA GLU A 65 -6.96 -4.90 8.21
C GLU A 65 -5.69 -5.24 7.42
N THR A 66 -5.53 -6.54 7.12
CA THR A 66 -4.48 -7.04 6.23
C THR A 66 -5.08 -7.86 5.10
N VAL A 67 -5.05 -7.32 3.89
CA VAL A 67 -5.66 -7.91 2.69
C VAL A 67 -4.59 -8.40 1.70
N PRO A 68 -4.86 -9.41 0.88
CA PRO A 68 -3.99 -9.78 -0.24
C PRO A 68 -3.84 -8.61 -1.22
N LEU A 69 -2.67 -8.49 -1.87
CA LEU A 69 -2.55 -7.61 -3.03
C LEU A 69 -3.50 -8.08 -4.14
N PRO A 70 -4.11 -7.14 -4.88
CA PRO A 70 -4.90 -7.51 -6.05
C PRO A 70 -3.97 -8.14 -7.09
N THR A 71 -4.47 -9.16 -7.80
CA THR A 71 -3.78 -9.71 -8.95
C THR A 71 -3.61 -8.61 -10.00
N LEU A 72 -2.41 -8.48 -10.57
CA LEU A 72 -2.15 -7.58 -11.70
C LEU A 72 -2.79 -8.13 -12.98
N LEU A 73 -4.13 -8.15 -13.04
CA LEU A 73 -4.87 -8.48 -14.25
C LEU A 73 -5.81 -7.31 -14.58
N GLY A 74 -5.21 -6.24 -15.13
CA GLY A 74 -5.85 -5.45 -16.18
C GLY A 74 -5.77 -6.17 -17.52
N GLY A 75 -6.20 -7.44 -17.53
CA GLY A 75 -6.08 -8.37 -18.65
C GLY A 75 -7.33 -9.24 -18.80
N THR A 76 -8.49 -8.59 -18.86
CA THR A 76 -9.61 -8.80 -19.81
C THR A 76 -10.53 -7.60 -19.70
#